data_AF-A0A7D5V9V7-F1
#
_entry.id   AF-A0A7D5V9V7-F1
#
_cell.length_a   1.000
_cell.length_b   1.000
_cell.length_c   1.000
_cell.angle_alpha   90.00
_cell.angle_beta   90.00
_cell.angle_gamma   90.00
#
_symmetry.space_group_name_H-M   'P 1'
#
loop_
_entity.id
_entity.type
_entity.pdbx_description
1 polymer ?
#
loop_
_entity_poly.entity_id
_entity_poly.type
_entity_poly.pdbx_seq_one_letter_code
_entity_poly.pdbx_strand_id
1 'polypeptide(L)'
;MKFKLIAAMVITAITPASFAASSLKDAVEQTVLKNPEVRAKWLSYKASGEEQNVAKGNYYPRVDLNAYTGYEKQERPYANKGDSAFNHYGVSLELRQMLFDGFATQTEVRRLGYGKLTRYYELLAASDMAALETVNAYLDVLRYRELVELAKENYAIHKETYDQIAERVNAGVGRRVDLETATGRLALAESNWLTQASNLHDVSTRYERLTGLPPEADMPKPSNLANALPGDVNALKALLGNNPQFKAAVYNIRAARADAENKKSDYYPTFELRASQGLDKNRDNIDGTYKDGVVQLVMNYNLFRGGATQARASQYAEQLNIAYELRDKTCRDIRQTTQIAWNDTFRLKEQLGYLDQHALATEKSRDAFRRQFDIGQRSLLDVLDTENELFEAKIALVKGDYDYQLSHARVLAQTHQLLAALQLSPLESTGPEDNLGDNVTDDERIACSGAMIESVKLDRDAVMAARPPRAATPVPTPEAKPATGAATCDKAITDLVGNWSAAWSGKQLDTYLSFYAQKFEASGGRTRADWEAKRRARVSKEGSITLKLDNQTCTMSGKERGEVTFTQNYSSKDYSDTVQKTLELVQEGGKWKISRERVTSGRTE
;
A
#
# COMPACT_ATOMS: atom_id res chain seq x y z
N MET A 1 -19.10 -22.02 -62.73
CA MET A 1 -18.17 -23.09 -63.15
C MET A 1 -18.02 -24.03 -61.96
N LYS A 2 -18.39 -25.30 -62.13
CA LYS A 2 -18.41 -26.36 -61.10
C LYS A 2 -16.97 -26.82 -60.76
N PHE A 3 -16.85 -27.63 -59.68
CA PHE A 3 -15.74 -28.49 -59.21
C PHE A 3 -14.95 -27.97 -58.00
N LYS A 4 -14.63 -28.75 -56.95
CA LYS A 4 -15.08 -30.04 -56.41
C LYS A 4 -14.48 -30.11 -54.99
N LEU A 5 -15.24 -30.61 -54.00
CA LEU A 5 -14.72 -31.02 -52.69
C LEU A 5 -13.79 -32.23 -52.85
N ILE A 6 -12.65 -32.22 -52.13
CA ILE A 6 -12.05 -33.43 -51.56
C ILE A 6 -11.59 -33.08 -50.14
N ALA A 7 -12.26 -33.68 -49.16
CA ALA A 7 -11.89 -33.65 -47.76
C ALA A 7 -10.84 -34.76 -47.50
N ALA A 8 -9.68 -34.37 -47.00
CA ALA A 8 -8.70 -35.28 -46.41
C ALA A 8 -8.69 -35.03 -44.90
N MET A 9 -9.33 -35.94 -44.17
CA MET A 9 -9.37 -35.94 -42.70
C MET A 9 -8.04 -36.51 -42.19
N VAL A 10 -7.10 -35.63 -41.87
CA VAL A 10 -5.89 -35.98 -41.12
C VAL A 10 -6.26 -36.01 -39.65
N ILE A 11 -6.34 -37.21 -39.08
CA ILE A 11 -6.44 -37.41 -37.64
C ILE A 11 -5.03 -37.16 -37.08
N THR A 12 -4.77 -35.91 -36.72
CA THR A 12 -3.57 -35.53 -35.97
C THR A 12 -3.77 -36.01 -34.53
N ALA A 13 -2.99 -37.01 -34.12
CA ALA A 13 -2.93 -37.44 -32.73
C ALA A 13 -2.49 -36.24 -31.89
N ILE A 14 -3.42 -35.72 -31.07
CA ILE A 14 -3.12 -34.74 -30.03
C ILE A 14 -2.36 -35.51 -28.95
N THR A 15 -1.04 -35.55 -29.09
CA THR A 15 -0.18 -35.84 -27.94
C THR A 15 -0.48 -34.75 -26.90
N PRO A 16 -0.86 -35.09 -25.65
CA PRO A 16 -0.96 -34.08 -24.61
C PRO A 16 0.44 -33.45 -24.53
N ALA A 17 0.54 -32.17 -24.90
CA ALA A 17 1.71 -31.40 -24.58
C ALA A 17 1.85 -31.52 -23.06
N SER A 18 2.95 -32.10 -22.59
CA SER A 18 3.36 -31.93 -21.21
C SER A 18 3.38 -30.43 -20.98
N PHE A 19 2.39 -29.94 -20.25
CA PHE A 19 2.38 -28.57 -19.74
C PHE A 19 3.60 -28.48 -18.83
N ALA A 20 4.70 -28.00 -19.40
CA ALA A 20 5.85 -27.58 -18.64
C ALA A 20 5.33 -26.48 -17.71
N ALA A 21 5.61 -26.63 -16.42
CA ALA A 21 5.16 -25.70 -15.40
C ALA A 21 5.37 -24.24 -15.88
N SER A 22 4.30 -23.45 -15.96
CA SER A 22 4.34 -22.13 -16.59
C SER A 22 5.33 -21.24 -15.82
N SER A 23 6.47 -20.91 -16.42
CA SER A 23 7.48 -20.10 -15.77
C SER A 23 7.03 -18.65 -15.65
N LEU A 24 7.69 -17.85 -14.79
CA LEU A 24 7.44 -16.40 -14.73
C LEU A 24 7.58 -15.74 -16.11
N LYS A 25 8.57 -16.18 -16.90
CA LYS A 25 8.78 -15.70 -18.27
C LYS A 25 7.57 -15.99 -19.15
N ASP A 26 7.07 -17.23 -19.12
CA ASP A 26 5.91 -17.63 -19.93
C ASP A 26 4.65 -16.88 -19.52
N ALA A 27 4.45 -16.67 -18.21
CA ALA A 27 3.32 -15.89 -17.70
C ALA A 27 3.36 -14.44 -18.21
N VAL A 28 4.52 -13.79 -18.14
CA VAL A 28 4.70 -12.41 -18.65
C VAL A 28 4.55 -12.36 -20.17
N GLU A 29 5.12 -13.30 -20.90
CA GLU A 29 4.98 -13.40 -22.36
C GLU A 29 3.50 -13.53 -22.76
N GLN A 30 2.76 -14.44 -22.10
CA GLN A 30 1.34 -14.62 -22.34
C GLN A 30 0.54 -13.36 -22.04
N THR A 31 0.79 -12.69 -20.90
CA THR A 31 0.13 -11.42 -20.59
C THR A 31 0.42 -10.38 -21.65
N VAL A 32 1.68 -10.14 -21.99
CA VAL A 32 2.07 -9.11 -22.96
C VAL A 32 1.39 -9.36 -24.31
N LEU A 33 1.34 -10.61 -24.79
CA LEU A 33 0.71 -10.97 -26.05
C LEU A 33 -0.83 -10.95 -26.04
N LYS A 34 -1.47 -11.36 -24.93
CA LYS A 34 -2.93 -11.62 -24.90
C LYS A 34 -3.73 -10.61 -24.09
N ASN A 35 -3.13 -9.86 -23.19
CA ASN A 35 -3.83 -8.93 -22.30
C ASN A 35 -4.61 -7.87 -23.12
N PRO A 36 -5.93 -7.71 -22.87
CA PRO A 36 -6.76 -6.76 -23.62
C PRO A 36 -6.29 -5.30 -23.56
N GLU A 37 -5.69 -4.85 -22.45
CA GLU A 37 -5.19 -3.49 -22.30
C GLU A 37 -3.98 -3.22 -23.19
N VAL A 38 -3.00 -4.14 -23.19
CA VAL A 38 -1.82 -4.05 -24.08
C VAL A 38 -2.26 -4.12 -25.55
N ARG A 39 -3.17 -5.05 -25.87
CA ARG A 39 -3.71 -5.18 -27.24
C ARG A 39 -4.49 -3.94 -27.68
N ALA A 40 -5.25 -3.31 -26.79
CA ALA A 40 -5.95 -2.06 -27.09
C ALA A 40 -4.95 -0.94 -27.42
N LYS A 41 -3.87 -0.79 -26.64
CA LYS A 41 -2.80 0.17 -26.93
C LYS A 41 -2.08 -0.10 -28.25
N TRP A 42 -1.85 -1.38 -28.58
CA TRP A 42 -1.27 -1.76 -29.87
C TRP A 42 -2.19 -1.39 -31.04
N LEU A 43 -3.49 -1.66 -30.93
CA LEU A 43 -4.47 -1.25 -31.93
C LEU A 43 -4.59 0.27 -32.04
N SER A 44 -4.54 1.01 -30.92
CA SER A 44 -4.50 2.49 -30.94
C SER A 44 -3.25 3.02 -31.66
N TYR A 45 -2.09 2.38 -31.48
CA TYR A 45 -0.88 2.71 -32.23
C TYR A 45 -1.06 2.45 -33.73
N LYS A 46 -1.59 1.28 -34.13
CA LYS A 46 -1.87 1.00 -35.56
C LYS A 46 -2.85 2.00 -36.15
N ALA A 47 -3.93 2.32 -35.43
CA ALA A 47 -4.92 3.31 -35.85
C ALA A 47 -4.32 4.71 -36.03
N SER A 48 -3.38 5.13 -35.18
CA SER A 48 -2.69 6.43 -35.33
C SER A 48 -1.85 6.52 -36.62
N GLY A 49 -1.37 5.39 -37.14
CA GLY A 49 -0.72 5.32 -38.44
C GLY A 49 -1.70 5.64 -39.58
N GLU A 50 -2.90 5.09 -39.52
CA GLU A 50 -3.95 5.39 -40.51
C GLU A 50 -4.50 6.80 -40.36
N GLU A 51 -4.61 7.33 -39.15
CA GLU A 51 -4.97 8.74 -38.92
C GLU A 51 -3.98 9.70 -39.60
N GLN A 52 -2.68 9.39 -39.52
CA GLN A 52 -1.66 10.14 -40.26
C GLN A 52 -1.82 10.00 -41.78
N ASN A 53 -2.17 8.82 -42.29
CA ASN A 53 -2.43 8.61 -43.71
C ASN A 53 -3.66 9.38 -44.21
N VAL A 54 -4.70 9.51 -43.38
CA VAL A 54 -5.87 10.35 -43.68
C VAL A 54 -5.45 11.81 -43.89
N ALA A 55 -4.59 12.35 -43.02
CA ALA A 55 -4.06 13.72 -43.20
C ALA A 55 -3.16 13.84 -44.44
N LYS A 56 -2.33 12.84 -44.74
CA LYS A 56 -1.55 12.78 -46.00
C LYS A 56 -2.44 12.75 -47.23
N GLY A 57 -3.67 12.25 -47.10
CA GLY A 57 -4.72 12.29 -48.13
C GLY A 57 -4.94 13.69 -48.71
N ASN A 58 -4.78 14.74 -47.90
CA ASN A 58 -4.96 16.14 -48.34
C ASN A 58 -3.90 16.61 -49.35
N TYR A 59 -2.78 15.89 -49.51
CA TYR A 59 -1.82 16.17 -50.58
C TYR A 59 -2.28 15.70 -51.96
N TYR A 60 -3.27 14.80 -52.02
CA TYR A 60 -3.72 14.16 -53.24
C TYR A 60 -5.04 14.79 -53.74
N PRO A 61 -5.36 14.62 -55.03
CA PRO A 61 -6.59 15.17 -55.58
C PRO A 61 -7.78 14.39 -55.05
N ARG A 62 -8.83 15.10 -54.66
CA ARG A 62 -10.14 14.53 -54.40
C ARG A 62 -10.96 14.53 -55.69
N VAL A 63 -11.57 13.40 -56.00
CA VAL A 63 -12.46 13.25 -57.15
C VAL A 63 -13.83 12.79 -56.65
N ASP A 64 -14.85 13.61 -56.85
CA ASP A 64 -16.23 13.36 -56.43
C ASP A 64 -17.15 13.23 -57.64
N LEU A 65 -17.97 12.18 -57.66
CA LEU A 65 -19.06 12.01 -58.63
C LEU A 65 -20.37 12.34 -57.94
N ASN A 66 -21.04 13.38 -58.40
CA ASN A 66 -22.39 13.73 -57.98
C ASN A 66 -23.37 13.31 -59.06
N ALA A 67 -24.39 12.54 -58.71
CA ALA A 67 -25.46 12.15 -59.62
C ALA A 67 -26.80 12.42 -58.93
N TYR A 68 -27.73 13.04 -59.62
CA TYR A 68 -29.06 13.33 -59.09
C TYR A 68 -30.12 13.17 -60.16
N THR A 69 -31.33 12.85 -59.71
CA THR A 69 -32.55 12.86 -60.51
C THR A 69 -33.68 13.30 -59.59
N GLY A 70 -34.60 14.10 -60.10
CA GLY A 70 -35.70 14.64 -59.31
C GLY A 70 -36.74 15.33 -60.15
N TYR A 71 -37.85 15.66 -59.51
CA TYR A 71 -38.90 16.50 -60.09
C TYR A 71 -38.79 17.89 -59.48
N GLU A 72 -38.65 18.90 -60.33
CA GLU A 72 -38.48 20.28 -59.91
C GLU A 72 -39.66 21.12 -60.39
N LYS A 73 -40.26 21.89 -59.49
CA LYS A 73 -41.25 22.92 -59.83
C LYS A 73 -40.62 24.28 -59.59
N GLN A 74 -40.53 25.09 -60.64
CA GLN A 74 -40.02 26.45 -60.56
C GLN A 74 -41.10 27.46 -60.93
N GLU A 75 -41.20 28.53 -60.12
CA GLU A 75 -42.06 29.69 -60.36
C GLU A 75 -41.13 30.91 -60.56
N ARG A 76 -40.99 31.39 -61.80
CA ARG A 76 -40.09 32.51 -62.15
C ARG A 76 -40.89 33.72 -62.64
N PRO A 77 -40.70 34.93 -62.08
CA PRO A 77 -41.51 36.11 -62.41
C PRO A 77 -41.20 36.76 -63.78
N TYR A 78 -40.09 36.42 -64.44
CA TYR A 78 -39.63 37.12 -65.66
C TYR A 78 -39.46 36.24 -66.91
N ALA A 79 -39.71 34.93 -66.82
CA ALA A 79 -39.67 34.04 -67.97
C ALA A 79 -41.09 33.84 -68.51
N ASN A 80 -41.33 34.12 -69.80
CA ASN A 80 -42.61 33.89 -70.50
C ASN A 80 -42.98 32.39 -70.68
N LYS A 81 -42.63 31.56 -69.70
CA LYS A 81 -43.10 30.18 -69.55
C LYS A 81 -43.61 30.07 -68.11
N GLY A 82 -44.93 29.95 -67.94
CA GLY A 82 -45.58 29.84 -66.63
C GLY A 82 -45.09 28.65 -65.80
N ASP A 83 -45.66 28.47 -64.61
CA ASP A 83 -45.44 27.35 -63.67
C ASP A 83 -44.89 26.10 -64.37
N SER A 84 -43.61 25.87 -64.19
CA SER A 84 -42.89 24.86 -64.96
C SER A 84 -42.41 23.78 -64.03
N ALA A 85 -43.05 22.63 -64.14
CA ALA A 85 -42.68 21.43 -63.41
C ALA A 85 -42.08 20.42 -64.38
N PHE A 86 -40.87 19.95 -64.11
CA PHE A 86 -40.08 19.14 -65.03
C PHE A 86 -39.19 18.14 -64.30
N ASN A 87 -38.84 17.07 -65.00
CA ASN A 87 -37.86 16.11 -64.51
C ASN A 87 -36.46 16.66 -64.77
N HIS A 88 -35.68 16.82 -63.71
CA HIS A 88 -34.31 17.27 -63.73
C HIS A 88 -33.39 16.13 -63.34
N TYR A 89 -32.38 15.85 -64.15
CA TYR A 89 -31.35 14.88 -63.83
C TYR A 89 -30.01 15.34 -64.33
N GLY A 90 -28.98 15.04 -63.55
CA GLY A 90 -27.63 15.48 -63.83
C GLY A 90 -26.60 14.54 -63.23
N VAL A 91 -25.44 14.54 -63.86
CA VAL A 91 -24.21 13.91 -63.38
C VAL A 91 -23.11 14.95 -63.47
N SER A 92 -22.35 15.14 -62.41
CA SER A 92 -21.16 15.98 -62.41
C SER A 92 -19.99 15.26 -61.77
N LEU A 93 -18.83 15.36 -62.41
CA LEU A 93 -17.56 14.92 -61.88
C LEU A 93 -16.77 16.15 -61.46
N GLU A 94 -16.31 16.19 -60.21
CA GLU A 94 -15.55 17.30 -59.65
C GLU A 94 -14.19 16.79 -59.15
N LEU A 95 -13.12 17.46 -59.57
CA LEU A 95 -11.77 17.27 -59.09
C LEU A 95 -11.34 18.52 -58.31
N ARG A 96 -10.90 18.32 -57.07
CA ARG A 96 -10.31 19.36 -56.22
C ARG A 96 -8.91 18.93 -55.78
N GLN A 97 -7.92 19.77 -56.04
CA GLN A 97 -6.55 19.58 -55.57
C GLN A 97 -6.11 20.80 -54.77
N MET A 98 -5.77 20.58 -53.50
CA MET A 98 -5.08 21.60 -52.71
C MET A 98 -3.67 21.79 -53.28
N LEU A 99 -3.31 23.03 -53.64
CA LEU A 99 -1.95 23.37 -54.08
C LEU A 99 -1.16 24.00 -52.93
N PHE A 100 -1.82 24.81 -52.11
CA PHE A 100 -1.23 25.42 -50.92
C PHE A 100 -2.33 25.75 -49.92
N ASP A 101 -2.10 25.49 -48.64
CA ASP A 101 -3.05 25.72 -47.56
C ASP A 101 -2.42 26.45 -46.36
N GLY A 102 -1.37 27.25 -46.60
CA GLY A 102 -0.65 27.89 -45.51
C GLY A 102 0.20 26.93 -44.68
N PHE A 103 0.62 25.80 -45.26
CA PHE A 103 1.32 24.70 -44.58
C PHE A 103 0.47 23.93 -43.55
N ALA A 104 -0.86 24.05 -43.61
CA ALA A 104 -1.74 23.36 -42.66
C ALA A 104 -1.62 21.84 -42.77
N THR A 105 -1.65 21.29 -43.98
CA THR A 105 -1.53 19.84 -44.21
C THR A 105 -0.16 19.32 -43.77
N GLN A 106 0.91 20.07 -44.04
CA GLN A 106 2.26 19.68 -43.63
C GLN A 106 2.44 19.63 -42.12
N THR A 107 1.98 20.66 -41.42
CA THR A 107 2.03 20.72 -39.96
C THR A 107 1.12 19.67 -39.32
N GLU A 108 -0.05 19.39 -39.91
CA GLU A 108 -0.96 18.36 -39.43
C GLU A 108 -0.39 16.95 -39.56
N VAL A 109 0.24 16.63 -40.71
CA VAL A 109 0.92 15.34 -40.90
C VAL A 109 2.08 15.17 -39.91
N ARG A 110 2.79 16.26 -39.59
CA ARG A 110 3.84 16.27 -38.55
C ARG A 110 3.25 16.08 -37.15
N ARG A 111 2.18 16.80 -36.80
CA ARG A 111 1.43 16.67 -35.53
C ARG A 111 1.00 15.23 -35.29
N LEU A 112 0.38 14.61 -36.29
CA LEU A 112 -0.07 13.22 -36.23
C LEU A 112 1.09 12.23 -36.22
N GLY A 113 2.22 12.55 -36.86
CA GLY A 113 3.45 11.75 -36.76
C GLY A 113 4.01 11.70 -35.33
N TYR A 114 4.07 12.85 -34.64
CA TYR A 114 4.40 12.88 -33.21
C TYR A 114 3.33 12.22 -32.35
N GLY A 115 2.05 12.36 -32.71
CA GLY A 115 0.96 11.61 -32.07
C GLY A 115 1.16 10.09 -32.16
N LYS A 116 1.57 9.57 -33.32
CA LYS A 116 1.92 8.16 -33.53
C LYS A 116 3.09 7.72 -32.66
N LEU A 117 4.13 8.55 -32.52
CA LEU A 117 5.25 8.30 -31.60
C LEU A 117 4.78 8.27 -30.13
N THR A 118 3.91 9.21 -29.71
CA THR A 118 3.28 9.17 -28.38
C THR A 118 2.55 7.84 -28.15
N ARG A 119 1.72 7.39 -29.11
CA ARG A 119 1.00 6.11 -28.99
C ARG A 119 1.93 4.90 -28.94
N TYR A 120 3.06 4.94 -29.66
CA TYR A 120 4.08 3.90 -29.60
C TYR A 120 4.69 3.78 -28.19
N TYR A 121 5.10 4.90 -27.59
CA TYR A 121 5.67 4.85 -26.24
C TYR A 121 4.62 4.59 -25.15
N GLU A 122 3.35 4.96 -25.36
CA GLU A 122 2.25 4.52 -24.49
C GLU A 122 2.04 2.98 -24.55
N LEU A 123 2.20 2.36 -25.72
CA LEU A 123 2.17 0.90 -25.86
C LEU A 123 3.34 0.24 -25.09
N LEU A 124 4.55 0.77 -25.20
CA LEU A 124 5.69 0.26 -24.46
C LEU A 124 5.50 0.41 -22.94
N ALA A 125 5.00 1.56 -22.47
CA ALA A 125 4.66 1.78 -21.07
C ALA A 125 3.60 0.79 -20.57
N ALA A 126 2.55 0.56 -21.36
CA ALA A 126 1.50 -0.42 -21.03
C ALA A 126 2.06 -1.86 -20.97
N SER A 127 3.01 -2.19 -21.84
CA SER A 127 3.69 -3.49 -21.84
C SER A 127 4.52 -3.69 -20.56
N ASP A 128 5.29 -2.68 -20.14
CA ASP A 128 6.07 -2.72 -18.89
C ASP A 128 5.17 -2.82 -17.65
N MET A 129 4.07 -2.05 -17.61
CA MET A 129 3.11 -2.10 -16.52
C MET A 129 2.42 -3.47 -16.42
N ALA A 130 1.96 -4.02 -17.56
CA ALA A 130 1.35 -5.34 -17.59
C ALA A 130 2.33 -6.44 -17.18
N ALA A 131 3.61 -6.31 -17.57
CA ALA A 131 4.67 -7.22 -17.13
C ALA A 131 4.90 -7.12 -15.61
N LEU A 132 5.02 -5.91 -15.06
CA LEU A 132 5.20 -5.71 -13.62
C LEU A 132 4.00 -6.23 -12.82
N GLU A 133 2.78 -5.98 -13.28
CA GLU A 133 1.56 -6.48 -12.63
C GLU A 133 1.51 -8.01 -12.64
N THR A 134 1.94 -8.63 -13.75
CA THR A 134 2.04 -10.10 -13.85
C THR A 134 3.09 -10.66 -12.91
N VAL A 135 4.28 -10.03 -12.83
CA VAL A 135 5.32 -10.43 -11.86
C VAL A 135 4.78 -10.35 -10.44
N ASN A 136 4.11 -9.27 -10.08
CA ASN A 136 3.49 -9.11 -8.77
C ASN A 136 2.43 -10.20 -8.50
N ALA A 137 1.56 -10.48 -9.47
CA ALA A 137 0.54 -11.52 -9.32
C ALA A 137 1.16 -12.92 -9.18
N TYR A 138 2.22 -13.23 -9.93
CA TYR A 138 2.96 -14.48 -9.86
C TYR A 138 3.62 -14.68 -8.49
N LEU A 139 4.35 -13.66 -8.01
CA LEU A 139 4.99 -13.68 -6.69
C LEU A 139 3.96 -13.78 -5.56
N ASP A 140 2.81 -13.11 -5.71
CA ASP A 140 1.73 -13.18 -4.72
C ASP A 140 1.10 -14.57 -4.63
N VAL A 141 0.89 -15.27 -5.75
CA VAL A 141 0.41 -16.66 -5.71
C VAL A 141 1.39 -17.55 -4.97
N LEU A 142 2.69 -17.46 -5.27
CA LEU A 142 3.72 -18.20 -4.55
C LEU A 142 3.75 -17.86 -3.06
N ARG A 143 3.72 -16.56 -2.73
CA ARG A 143 3.66 -16.04 -1.36
C ARG A 143 2.50 -16.62 -0.58
N TYR A 144 1.28 -16.50 -1.11
CA TYR A 144 0.09 -16.94 -0.37
C TYR A 144 -0.05 -18.46 -0.31
N ARG A 145 0.53 -19.22 -1.26
CA ARG A 145 0.67 -20.67 -1.09
C ARG A 145 1.54 -21.01 0.12
N GLU A 146 2.68 -20.36 0.25
CA GLU A 146 3.59 -20.55 1.38
C GLU A 146 2.96 -20.11 2.72
N LEU A 147 2.24 -18.98 2.74
CA LEU A 147 1.50 -18.53 3.92
C LEU A 147 0.35 -19.48 4.32
N VAL A 148 -0.32 -20.11 3.34
CA VAL A 148 -1.33 -21.14 3.61
C VAL A 148 -0.70 -22.38 4.25
N GLU A 149 0.46 -22.83 3.76
CA GLU A 149 1.15 -23.96 4.38
C GLU A 149 1.60 -23.65 5.82
N LEU A 150 2.14 -22.46 6.07
CA LEU A 150 2.47 -22.02 7.44
C LEU A 150 1.23 -21.98 8.35
N ALA A 151 0.07 -21.54 7.83
CA ALA A 151 -1.17 -21.50 8.60
C ALA A 151 -1.73 -22.89 8.89
N LYS A 152 -1.59 -23.84 7.94
CA LYS A 152 -1.93 -25.26 8.15
C LYS A 152 -1.07 -25.89 9.22
N GLU A 153 0.25 -25.66 9.17
CA GLU A 153 1.19 -26.14 10.20
C GLU A 153 0.83 -25.58 11.58
N ASN A 154 0.55 -24.28 11.67
CA ASN A 154 0.15 -23.65 12.92
C ASN A 154 -1.16 -24.23 13.48
N TYR A 155 -2.16 -24.44 12.62
CA TYR A 155 -3.40 -25.13 13.00
C TYR A 155 -3.13 -26.55 13.52
N ALA A 156 -2.30 -27.33 12.82
CA ALA A 156 -1.97 -28.69 13.22
C ALA A 156 -1.29 -28.75 14.59
N ILE A 157 -0.35 -27.84 14.86
CA ILE A 157 0.34 -27.73 16.17
C ILE A 157 -0.65 -27.38 17.29
N HIS A 158 -1.54 -26.41 17.05
CA HIS A 158 -2.55 -26.04 18.04
C HIS A 158 -3.59 -27.14 18.26
N LYS A 159 -3.93 -27.90 17.22
CA LYS A 159 -4.85 -29.04 17.32
C LYS A 159 -4.22 -30.17 18.13
N GLU A 160 -2.97 -30.52 17.86
CA GLU A 160 -2.20 -31.49 18.64
C GLU A 160 -2.13 -31.09 20.12
N THR A 161 -1.82 -29.82 20.39
CA THR A 161 -1.74 -29.28 21.75
C THR A 161 -3.10 -29.35 22.46
N TYR A 162 -4.19 -28.97 21.77
CA TYR A 162 -5.54 -29.08 22.29
C TYR A 162 -5.88 -30.52 22.68
N ASP A 163 -5.60 -31.49 21.81
CA ASP A 163 -5.89 -32.90 22.06
C ASP A 163 -5.14 -33.43 23.29
N GLN A 164 -3.85 -33.09 23.42
CA GLN A 164 -3.03 -33.47 24.59
C GLN A 164 -3.57 -32.86 25.90
N ILE A 165 -4.02 -31.61 25.87
CA ILE A 165 -4.59 -30.95 27.05
C ILE A 165 -5.96 -31.53 27.40
N ALA A 166 -6.81 -31.81 26.40
CA ALA A 166 -8.10 -32.45 26.59
C ALA A 166 -7.95 -33.83 27.25
N GLU A 167 -7.02 -34.65 26.79
CA GLU A 167 -6.70 -35.95 27.41
C GLU A 167 -6.27 -35.80 28.88
N ARG A 168 -5.38 -34.86 29.19
CA ARG A 168 -4.92 -34.60 30.57
C ARG A 168 -6.05 -34.13 31.48
N VAL A 169 -6.94 -33.25 30.99
CA VAL A 169 -8.11 -32.78 31.76
C VAL A 169 -9.11 -33.92 31.98
N ASN A 170 -9.38 -34.73 30.95
CA ASN A 170 -10.28 -35.89 31.05
C ASN A 170 -9.75 -36.97 32.00
N ALA A 171 -8.43 -37.14 32.08
CA ALA A 171 -7.77 -38.00 33.05
C ALA A 171 -7.71 -37.40 34.48
N GLY A 172 -8.23 -36.18 34.69
CA GLY A 172 -8.28 -35.51 36.00
C GLY A 172 -6.95 -34.90 36.47
N VAL A 173 -5.92 -34.89 35.62
CA VAL A 173 -4.57 -34.36 35.94
C VAL A 173 -4.30 -32.97 35.36
N GLY A 174 -5.23 -32.43 34.55
CA GLY A 174 -5.13 -31.11 33.91
C GLY A 174 -6.07 -30.05 34.49
N ARG A 175 -5.78 -28.78 34.21
CA ARG A 175 -6.64 -27.65 34.62
C ARG A 175 -7.66 -27.34 33.52
N ARG A 176 -8.95 -27.20 33.87
CA ARG A 176 -10.01 -26.85 32.90
C ARG A 176 -9.76 -25.54 32.17
N VAL A 177 -9.14 -24.54 32.82
CA VAL A 177 -8.79 -23.26 32.18
C VAL A 177 -7.77 -23.41 31.06
N ASP A 178 -6.85 -24.39 31.18
CA ASP A 178 -5.86 -24.67 30.14
C ASP A 178 -6.54 -25.23 28.89
N LEU A 179 -7.57 -26.07 29.06
CA LEU A 179 -8.39 -26.57 27.95
C LEU A 179 -9.13 -25.43 27.23
N GLU A 180 -9.80 -24.55 27.97
CA GLU A 180 -10.48 -23.38 27.37
C GLU A 180 -9.49 -22.46 26.62
N THR A 181 -8.30 -22.27 27.18
CA THR A 181 -7.23 -21.48 26.54
C THR A 181 -6.76 -22.14 25.24
N ALA A 182 -6.54 -23.46 25.25
CA ALA A 182 -6.18 -24.22 24.05
C ALA A 182 -7.28 -24.19 22.98
N THR A 183 -8.56 -24.33 23.39
CA THR A 183 -9.72 -24.19 22.49
C THR A 183 -9.71 -22.84 21.79
N GLY A 184 -9.50 -21.75 22.53
CA GLY A 184 -9.44 -20.40 21.97
C GLY A 184 -8.31 -20.21 20.96
N ARG A 185 -7.12 -20.78 21.24
CA ARG A 185 -5.97 -20.71 20.32
C ARG A 185 -6.16 -21.57 19.06
N LEU A 186 -6.76 -22.74 19.20
CA LEU A 186 -7.11 -23.58 18.05
C LEU A 186 -8.11 -22.86 17.12
N ALA A 187 -9.15 -22.26 17.67
CA ALA A 187 -10.13 -21.50 16.89
C ALA A 187 -9.49 -20.29 16.17
N LEU A 188 -8.57 -19.59 16.83
CA LEU A 188 -7.79 -18.51 16.20
C LEU A 188 -6.93 -19.03 15.04
N ALA A 189 -6.23 -20.16 15.23
CA ALA A 189 -5.40 -20.76 14.19
C ALA A 189 -6.22 -21.21 12.96
N GLU A 190 -7.40 -21.77 13.19
CA GLU A 190 -8.34 -22.14 12.12
C GLU A 190 -8.85 -20.91 11.34
N SER A 191 -9.21 -19.82 12.05
CA SER A 191 -9.57 -18.54 11.44
C SER A 191 -8.44 -17.95 10.60
N ASN A 192 -7.19 -18.02 11.09
CA ASN A 192 -6.01 -17.57 10.35
C ASN A 192 -5.78 -18.39 9.09
N TRP A 193 -5.95 -19.72 9.15
CA TRP A 193 -5.86 -20.58 7.97
C TRP A 193 -6.94 -20.27 6.93
N LEU A 194 -8.20 -20.12 7.34
CA LEU A 194 -9.28 -19.69 6.45
C LEU A 194 -8.96 -18.36 5.77
N THR A 195 -8.41 -17.40 6.53
CA THR A 195 -8.01 -16.08 6.00
C THR A 195 -6.92 -16.21 4.93
N GLN A 196 -5.86 -17.00 5.18
CA GLN A 196 -4.82 -17.18 4.16
C GLN A 196 -5.33 -17.94 2.93
N ALA A 197 -6.23 -18.91 3.10
CA ALA A 197 -6.86 -19.63 2.00
C ALA A 197 -7.72 -18.70 1.12
N SER A 198 -8.49 -17.79 1.75
CA SER A 198 -9.25 -16.76 1.04
C SER A 198 -8.33 -15.81 0.28
N ASN A 199 -7.25 -15.33 0.92
CA ASN A 199 -6.28 -14.45 0.24
C ASN A 199 -5.61 -15.15 -0.96
N LEU A 200 -5.29 -16.45 -0.83
CA LEU A 200 -4.76 -17.23 -1.95
C LEU A 200 -5.75 -17.30 -3.11
N HIS A 201 -7.04 -17.45 -2.84
CA HIS A 201 -8.08 -17.41 -3.87
C HIS A 201 -8.12 -16.05 -4.58
N ASP A 202 -8.07 -14.95 -3.83
CA ASP A 202 -8.12 -13.59 -4.39
C ASP A 202 -6.91 -13.31 -5.31
N VAL A 203 -5.69 -13.66 -4.86
CA VAL A 203 -4.49 -13.45 -5.68
C VAL A 203 -4.42 -14.38 -6.89
N SER A 204 -4.97 -15.60 -6.77
CA SER A 204 -5.09 -16.55 -7.89
C SER A 204 -6.05 -16.04 -8.95
N THR A 205 -7.17 -15.44 -8.53
CA THR A 205 -8.15 -14.82 -9.44
C THR A 205 -7.54 -13.60 -10.14
N ARG A 206 -6.74 -12.79 -9.43
CA ARG A 206 -6.01 -11.67 -10.04
C ARG A 206 -4.97 -12.16 -11.06
N TYR A 207 -4.26 -13.25 -10.78
CA TYR A 207 -3.35 -13.88 -11.73
C TYR A 207 -4.09 -14.33 -13.00
N GLU A 208 -5.21 -15.06 -12.84
CA GLU A 208 -6.04 -15.52 -13.95
C GLU A 208 -6.58 -14.37 -14.80
N ARG A 209 -7.00 -13.26 -14.18
CA ARG A 209 -7.44 -12.06 -14.90
C ARG A 209 -6.35 -11.51 -15.84
N LEU A 210 -5.08 -11.60 -15.45
CA LEU A 210 -3.95 -11.04 -16.20
C LEU A 210 -3.44 -11.97 -17.30
N THR A 211 -3.25 -13.25 -16.97
CA THR A 211 -2.67 -14.26 -17.87
C THR A 211 -3.72 -14.97 -18.73
N GLY A 212 -4.98 -14.98 -18.29
CA GLY A 212 -6.09 -15.71 -18.89
C GLY A 212 -6.16 -17.19 -18.51
N LEU A 213 -5.28 -17.67 -17.61
CA LEU A 213 -5.24 -19.04 -17.13
C LEU A 213 -5.09 -19.08 -15.60
N PRO A 214 -5.75 -20.03 -14.90
CA PRO A 214 -5.56 -20.19 -13.47
C PRO A 214 -4.11 -20.60 -13.17
N PRO A 215 -3.55 -20.24 -12.00
CA PRO A 215 -2.18 -20.58 -11.67
C PRO A 215 -2.02 -22.09 -11.47
N GLU A 216 -1.05 -22.69 -12.15
CA GLU A 216 -0.76 -24.13 -12.05
C GLU A 216 -0.35 -24.52 -10.62
N ALA A 217 -0.63 -25.76 -10.20
CA ALA A 217 -0.36 -26.20 -8.83
C ALA A 217 1.13 -26.13 -8.45
N ASP A 218 2.01 -26.48 -9.40
CA ASP A 218 3.47 -26.48 -9.22
C ASP A 218 4.10 -25.36 -10.06
N MET A 219 4.08 -24.13 -9.55
CA MET A 219 4.72 -22.99 -10.22
C MET A 219 6.19 -22.88 -9.78
N PRO A 220 7.14 -22.78 -10.72
CA PRO A 220 8.55 -22.68 -10.37
C PRO A 220 8.88 -21.34 -9.70
N LYS A 221 9.77 -21.34 -8.70
CA LYS A 221 10.30 -20.08 -8.15
C LYS A 221 11.05 -19.31 -9.25
N PRO A 222 10.85 -17.99 -9.39
CA PRO A 222 11.46 -17.24 -10.47
C PRO A 222 12.98 -17.09 -10.27
N SER A 223 13.70 -16.90 -11.37
CA SER A 223 15.12 -16.55 -11.33
C SER A 223 15.32 -15.18 -10.67
N ASN A 224 16.39 -15.03 -9.89
CA ASN A 224 16.72 -13.79 -9.21
C ASN A 224 17.00 -12.64 -10.22
N LEU A 225 16.21 -11.57 -10.16
CA LEU A 225 16.33 -10.40 -11.03
C LEU A 225 17.41 -9.40 -10.57
N ALA A 226 18.04 -9.61 -9.41
CA ALA A 226 19.04 -8.71 -8.84
C ALA A 226 20.21 -8.43 -9.80
N ASN A 227 20.62 -9.41 -10.62
CA ASN A 227 21.74 -9.27 -11.55
C ASN A 227 21.45 -8.32 -12.72
N ALA A 228 20.18 -8.04 -13.01
CA ALA A 228 19.77 -7.12 -14.06
C ALA A 228 19.62 -5.68 -13.56
N LEU A 229 19.74 -5.43 -12.25
CA LEU A 229 19.60 -4.10 -11.68
C LEU A 229 20.75 -3.18 -12.13
N PRO A 230 20.50 -1.86 -12.29
CA PRO A 230 21.55 -0.89 -12.52
C PRO A 230 22.59 -0.95 -11.40
N GLY A 231 23.89 -0.86 -11.75
CA GLY A 231 24.97 -1.00 -10.77
C GLY A 231 25.05 0.13 -9.74
N ASP A 232 24.61 1.33 -10.10
CA ASP A 232 24.59 2.48 -9.21
C ASP A 232 23.45 3.47 -9.53
N VAL A 233 23.36 4.50 -8.69
CA VAL A 233 22.37 5.58 -8.83
C VAL A 233 22.60 6.40 -10.12
N ASN A 234 23.81 6.47 -10.66
CA ASN A 234 24.09 7.22 -11.89
C ASN A 234 23.61 6.46 -13.14
N ALA A 235 23.82 5.15 -13.18
CA ALA A 235 23.27 4.25 -14.19
C ALA A 235 21.73 4.30 -14.17
N LEU A 236 21.14 4.32 -12.98
CA LEU A 236 19.69 4.50 -12.83
C LEU A 236 19.21 5.82 -13.46
N LYS A 237 19.89 6.94 -13.17
CA LYS A 237 19.55 8.26 -13.77
C LYS A 237 19.67 8.26 -15.30
N ALA A 238 20.70 7.62 -15.84
CA ALA A 238 20.89 7.52 -17.28
C ALA A 238 19.74 6.75 -17.96
N LEU A 239 19.22 5.71 -17.30
CA LEU A 239 18.13 4.88 -17.81
C LEU A 239 16.75 5.55 -17.67
N LEU A 240 16.55 6.46 -16.72
CA LEU A 240 15.26 7.13 -16.52
C LEU A 240 14.81 7.97 -17.74
N GLY A 241 15.76 8.51 -18.51
CA GLY A 241 15.45 9.20 -19.77
C GLY A 241 14.83 8.29 -20.83
N ASN A 242 15.00 6.97 -20.71
CA ASN A 242 14.44 5.96 -21.61
C ASN A 242 13.11 5.38 -21.11
N ASN A 243 12.59 5.85 -19.97
CA ASN A 243 11.27 5.44 -19.51
C ASN A 243 10.20 5.79 -20.58
N PRO A 244 9.40 4.82 -21.07
CA PRO A 244 8.47 5.06 -22.15
C PRO A 244 7.39 6.09 -21.82
N GLN A 245 6.94 6.15 -20.56
CA GLN A 245 5.96 7.17 -20.15
C GLN A 245 6.54 8.58 -20.26
N PHE A 246 7.82 8.76 -19.92
CA PHE A 246 8.51 10.03 -20.12
C PHE A 246 8.69 10.37 -21.61
N LYS A 247 9.10 9.39 -22.43
CA LYS A 247 9.22 9.56 -23.90
C LYS A 247 7.88 9.94 -24.53
N ALA A 248 6.79 9.28 -24.16
CA ALA A 248 5.44 9.62 -24.62
C ALA A 248 5.08 11.08 -24.30
N ALA A 249 5.37 11.55 -23.08
CA ALA A 249 5.13 12.94 -22.70
C ALA A 249 5.98 13.94 -23.52
N VAL A 250 7.23 13.61 -23.84
CA VAL A 250 8.10 14.43 -24.70
C VAL A 250 7.54 14.52 -26.13
N TYR A 251 7.14 13.39 -26.74
CA TYR A 251 6.54 13.41 -28.07
C TYR A 251 5.17 14.11 -28.10
N ASN A 252 4.44 14.08 -26.99
CA ASN A 252 3.20 14.85 -26.85
C ASN A 252 3.44 16.37 -26.87
N ILE A 253 4.56 16.87 -26.31
CA ILE A 253 4.96 18.28 -26.46
C ILE A 253 5.23 18.60 -27.94
N ARG A 254 5.96 17.74 -28.66
CA ARG A 254 6.24 17.94 -30.09
C ARG A 254 4.95 17.96 -30.92
N ALA A 255 4.00 17.09 -30.61
CA ALA A 255 2.66 17.11 -31.21
C ALA A 255 1.92 18.43 -30.89
N ALA A 256 1.88 18.86 -29.63
CA ALA A 256 1.23 20.11 -29.23
C ALA A 256 1.88 21.36 -29.89
N ARG A 257 3.21 21.35 -30.06
CA ARG A 257 3.94 22.41 -30.78
C ARG A 257 3.54 22.46 -32.26
N ALA A 258 3.53 21.30 -32.93
CA ALA A 258 3.09 21.22 -34.32
C ALA A 258 1.63 21.66 -34.49
N ASP A 259 0.77 21.40 -33.50
CA ASP A 259 -0.63 21.88 -33.50
C ASP A 259 -0.72 23.40 -33.32
N ALA A 260 0.08 23.98 -32.43
CA ALA A 260 0.18 25.44 -32.27
C ALA A 260 0.74 26.13 -33.53
N GLU A 261 1.68 25.49 -34.22
CA GLU A 261 2.19 25.94 -35.52
C GLU A 261 1.13 25.83 -36.63
N ASN A 262 0.36 24.74 -36.65
CA ASN A 262 -0.75 24.55 -37.58
C ASN A 262 -1.78 25.69 -37.49
N LYS A 263 -2.02 26.26 -36.30
CA LYS A 263 -2.92 27.42 -36.16
C LYS A 263 -2.38 28.70 -36.79
N LYS A 264 -1.08 28.77 -37.10
CA LYS A 264 -0.51 29.89 -37.87
C LYS A 264 -0.89 29.81 -39.35
N SER A 265 -1.28 28.64 -39.86
CA SER A 265 -1.72 28.47 -41.25
C SER A 265 -2.98 29.28 -41.57
N ASP A 266 -3.82 29.57 -40.58
CA ASP A 266 -5.00 30.44 -40.72
C ASP A 266 -4.66 31.90 -41.14
N TYR A 267 -3.38 32.32 -41.05
CA TYR A 267 -2.92 33.64 -41.49
C TYR A 267 -2.45 33.69 -42.95
N TYR A 268 -2.45 32.55 -43.66
CA TYR A 268 -1.99 32.46 -45.04
C TYR A 268 -3.17 32.22 -46.01
N PRO A 269 -3.05 32.62 -47.28
CA PRO A 269 -4.04 32.27 -48.29
C PRO A 269 -3.99 30.77 -48.60
N THR A 270 -5.12 30.23 -49.06
CA THR A 270 -5.19 28.89 -49.65
C THR A 270 -5.35 29.00 -51.16
N PHE A 271 -4.69 28.10 -51.89
CA PHE A 271 -4.79 27.93 -53.34
C PHE A 271 -5.23 26.51 -53.65
N GLU A 272 -6.27 26.38 -54.47
CA GLU A 272 -6.81 25.10 -54.90
C GLU A 272 -7.09 25.11 -56.42
N LEU A 273 -6.77 24.01 -57.07
CA LEU A 273 -7.20 23.74 -58.44
C LEU A 273 -8.55 23.05 -58.39
N ARG A 274 -9.56 23.65 -59.03
CA ARG A 274 -10.88 23.05 -59.20
C ARG A 274 -11.12 22.78 -60.67
N ALA A 275 -11.47 21.55 -60.99
CA ALA A 275 -11.93 21.16 -62.31
C ALA A 275 -13.26 20.42 -62.19
N SER A 276 -14.27 20.78 -62.99
CA SER A 276 -15.54 20.07 -63.00
C SER A 276 -16.05 19.87 -64.42
N GLN A 277 -16.74 18.75 -64.62
CA GLN A 277 -17.45 18.44 -65.84
C GLN A 277 -18.85 17.92 -65.47
N GLY A 278 -19.87 18.67 -65.88
CA GLY A 278 -21.28 18.37 -65.67
C GLY A 278 -21.99 18.00 -66.97
N LEU A 279 -22.96 17.10 -66.84
CA LEU A 279 -23.97 16.79 -67.84
C LEU A 279 -25.34 16.91 -67.16
N ASP A 280 -26.12 17.89 -67.57
CA ASP A 280 -27.47 18.12 -67.07
C ASP A 280 -28.49 17.94 -68.19
N LYS A 281 -29.70 17.50 -67.86
CA LYS A 281 -30.79 17.42 -68.83
C LYS A 281 -32.04 18.11 -68.29
N ASN A 282 -32.68 18.86 -69.17
CA ASN A 282 -33.90 19.62 -68.90
C ASN A 282 -33.71 20.73 -67.85
N ARG A 283 -32.48 21.27 -67.72
CA ARG A 283 -32.17 22.37 -66.81
C ARG A 283 -33.06 23.59 -67.14
N ASP A 284 -33.63 24.20 -66.10
CA ASP A 284 -34.50 25.40 -66.22
C ASP A 284 -35.70 25.24 -67.16
N ASN A 285 -36.30 24.04 -67.22
CA ASN A 285 -37.43 23.72 -68.12
C ASN A 285 -37.13 23.96 -69.61
N ILE A 286 -35.86 23.79 -69.99
CA ILE A 286 -35.42 23.81 -71.39
C ILE A 286 -34.98 22.39 -71.72
N ASP A 287 -35.80 21.70 -72.52
CA ASP A 287 -35.49 20.36 -73.00
C ASP A 287 -34.18 20.38 -73.80
N GLY A 288 -33.27 19.48 -73.45
CA GLY A 288 -31.92 19.44 -74.00
C GLY A 288 -30.87 19.00 -73.00
N THR A 289 -29.69 18.67 -73.54
CA THR A 289 -28.51 18.30 -72.76
C THR A 289 -27.56 19.48 -72.63
N TYR A 290 -27.26 19.86 -71.40
CA TYR A 290 -26.26 20.85 -71.04
C TYR A 290 -24.96 20.15 -70.70
N LYS A 291 -23.84 20.69 -71.22
CA LYS A 291 -22.49 20.21 -70.94
C LYS A 291 -21.68 21.39 -70.44
N ASP A 292 -21.39 21.40 -69.15
CA ASP A 292 -20.63 22.48 -68.52
C ASP A 292 -19.29 21.95 -68.06
N GLY A 293 -18.21 22.61 -68.46
CA GLY A 293 -16.84 22.27 -68.08
C GLY A 293 -16.14 23.50 -67.54
N VAL A 294 -15.54 23.40 -66.36
CA VAL A 294 -14.86 24.52 -65.70
C VAL A 294 -13.52 24.05 -65.16
N VAL A 295 -12.46 24.82 -65.40
CA VAL A 295 -11.15 24.65 -64.75
C VAL A 295 -10.73 26.00 -64.20
N GLN A 296 -10.49 26.07 -62.89
CA GLN A 296 -10.22 27.31 -62.17
C GLN A 296 -9.14 27.09 -61.11
N LEU A 297 -8.28 28.10 -60.96
CA LEU A 297 -7.43 28.26 -59.78
C LEU A 297 -8.14 29.22 -58.82
N VAL A 298 -8.48 28.73 -57.62
CA VAL A 298 -9.20 29.52 -56.62
C VAL A 298 -8.24 29.90 -55.50
N MET A 299 -8.16 31.21 -55.21
CA MET A 299 -7.47 31.73 -54.03
C MET A 299 -8.50 32.14 -52.99
N ASN A 300 -8.40 31.60 -51.78
CA ASN A 300 -9.18 32.06 -50.63
C ASN A 300 -8.25 32.70 -49.60
N TYR A 301 -8.51 33.94 -49.20
CA TYR A 301 -7.76 34.60 -48.14
C TYR A 301 -8.71 35.31 -47.18
N ASN A 302 -8.60 34.99 -45.89
CA ASN A 302 -9.42 35.63 -44.89
C ASN A 302 -8.72 36.89 -44.36
N LEU A 303 -9.28 38.06 -44.67
CA LEU A 303 -8.73 39.34 -44.22
C LEU A 303 -9.04 39.63 -42.74
N PHE A 304 -10.19 39.19 -42.23
CA PHE A 304 -10.61 39.45 -40.86
C PHE A 304 -11.67 38.46 -40.37
N ARG A 305 -11.41 37.76 -39.26
CA ARG A 305 -12.35 36.85 -38.56
C ARG A 305 -12.77 37.37 -37.18
N GLY A 306 -12.91 38.68 -36.99
CA GLY A 306 -13.33 39.23 -35.69
C GLY A 306 -12.38 38.90 -34.53
N GLY A 307 -11.08 38.77 -34.80
CA GLY A 307 -10.07 38.38 -33.79
C GLY A 307 -9.99 36.88 -33.47
N ALA A 308 -10.86 36.03 -34.04
CA ALA A 308 -10.90 34.60 -33.73
C ALA A 308 -9.59 33.86 -34.05
N THR A 309 -8.89 34.25 -35.12
CA THR A 309 -7.60 33.63 -35.50
C THR A 309 -6.54 33.86 -34.42
N GLN A 310 -6.46 35.07 -33.87
CA GLN A 310 -5.52 35.39 -32.79
C GLN A 310 -5.89 34.65 -31.51
N ALA A 311 -7.17 34.65 -31.13
CA ALA A 311 -7.64 33.92 -29.96
C ALA A 311 -7.34 32.42 -30.04
N ARG A 312 -7.49 31.81 -31.24
CA ARG A 312 -7.13 30.40 -31.48
C ARG A 312 -5.63 30.17 -31.39
N ALA A 313 -4.79 31.05 -31.95
CA ALA A 313 -3.35 30.94 -31.80
C ALA A 313 -2.91 31.01 -30.33
N SER A 314 -3.48 31.95 -29.56
CA SER A 314 -3.23 32.07 -28.11
C SER A 314 -3.73 30.85 -27.33
N GLN A 315 -4.91 30.31 -27.66
CA GLN A 315 -5.43 29.09 -27.04
C GLN A 315 -4.46 27.91 -27.18
N TYR A 316 -3.93 27.70 -28.39
CA TYR A 316 -3.02 26.58 -28.65
C TYR A 316 -1.61 26.81 -28.10
N ALA A 317 -1.20 28.06 -27.90
CA ALA A 317 0.00 28.37 -27.11
C ALA A 317 -0.16 27.90 -25.64
N GLU A 318 -1.34 28.10 -25.03
CA GLU A 318 -1.61 27.57 -23.69
C GLU A 318 -1.74 26.05 -23.66
N GLN A 319 -2.27 25.41 -24.71
CA GLN A 319 -2.27 23.94 -24.80
C GLN A 319 -0.85 23.36 -24.85
N LEU A 320 0.09 24.05 -25.50
CA LEU A 320 1.50 23.70 -25.44
C LEU A 320 2.08 23.87 -24.03
N ASN A 321 1.73 24.93 -23.31
CA ASN A 321 2.11 25.09 -21.89
C ASN A 321 1.58 23.95 -21.02
N ILE A 322 0.33 23.52 -21.22
CA ILE A 322 -0.25 22.34 -20.53
C ILE A 322 0.57 21.07 -20.82
N ALA A 323 1.04 20.88 -22.06
CA ALA A 323 1.87 19.73 -22.42
C ALA A 323 3.22 19.74 -21.67
N TYR A 324 3.84 20.91 -21.47
CA TYR A 324 5.04 21.05 -20.64
C TYR A 324 4.78 20.68 -19.18
N GLU A 325 3.70 21.20 -18.58
CA GLU A 325 3.33 20.88 -17.19
C GLU A 325 3.05 19.38 -16.98
N LEU A 326 2.39 18.72 -17.95
CA LEU A 326 2.12 17.28 -17.89
C LEU A 326 3.41 16.45 -17.99
N ARG A 327 4.38 16.88 -18.79
CA ARG A 327 5.72 16.27 -18.87
C ARG A 327 6.49 16.43 -17.56
N ASP A 328 6.42 17.61 -16.93
CA ASP A 328 7.06 17.87 -15.64
C ASP A 328 6.44 17.04 -14.52
N LYS A 329 5.10 16.93 -14.49
CA LYS A 329 4.40 16.00 -13.60
C LYS A 329 4.87 14.56 -13.80
N THR A 330 4.87 14.08 -15.04
CA THR A 330 5.29 12.72 -15.39
C THR A 330 6.72 12.45 -14.92
N CYS A 331 7.63 13.40 -15.11
CA CYS A 331 9.00 13.31 -14.59
C CYS A 331 9.03 13.18 -13.05
N ARG A 332 8.26 14.00 -12.31
CA ARG A 332 8.20 13.92 -10.84
C ARG A 332 7.63 12.59 -10.36
N ASP A 333 6.59 12.07 -11.01
CA ASP A 333 5.95 10.79 -10.67
C ASP A 333 6.90 9.61 -10.89
N ILE A 334 7.58 9.57 -12.05
CA ILE A 334 8.59 8.54 -12.36
C ILE A 334 9.75 8.62 -11.38
N ARG A 335 10.20 9.83 -11.02
CA ARG A 335 11.29 10.01 -10.05
C ARG A 335 10.90 9.51 -8.67
N GLN A 336 9.71 9.85 -8.19
CA GLN A 336 9.21 9.39 -6.88
C GLN A 336 9.12 7.86 -6.84
N THR A 337 8.46 7.25 -7.83
CA THR A 337 8.28 5.80 -7.89
C THR A 337 9.61 5.06 -8.00
N THR A 338 10.54 5.58 -8.81
CA THR A 338 11.90 5.01 -8.95
C THR A 338 12.70 5.13 -7.66
N GLN A 339 12.67 6.29 -6.99
CA GLN A 339 13.39 6.50 -5.73
C GLN A 339 12.90 5.52 -4.65
N ILE A 340 11.58 5.34 -4.53
CA ILE A 340 10.98 4.41 -3.58
C ILE A 340 11.41 2.98 -3.92
N ALA A 341 11.25 2.56 -5.17
CA ALA A 341 11.62 1.21 -5.61
C ALA A 341 13.11 0.92 -5.41
N TRP A 342 13.99 1.89 -5.71
CA TRP A 342 15.43 1.76 -5.51
C TRP A 342 15.80 1.64 -4.03
N ASN A 343 15.27 2.52 -3.19
CA ASN A 343 15.50 2.46 -1.74
C ASN A 343 14.95 1.17 -1.11
N ASP A 344 13.80 0.69 -1.59
CA ASP A 344 13.21 -0.58 -1.16
C ASP A 344 14.17 -1.76 -1.36
N THR A 345 14.99 -1.77 -2.43
CA THR A 345 15.96 -2.86 -2.66
C THR A 345 16.99 -3.00 -1.54
N PHE A 346 17.50 -1.88 -1.00
CA PHE A 346 18.45 -1.90 0.11
C PHE A 346 17.75 -2.12 1.44
N ARG A 347 16.64 -1.42 1.69
CA ARG A 347 15.88 -1.52 2.93
C ARG A 347 15.38 -2.95 3.17
N LEU A 348 14.75 -3.56 2.17
CA LEU A 348 14.17 -4.91 2.29
C LEU A 348 15.28 -5.96 2.46
N LYS A 349 16.42 -5.80 1.78
CA LYS A 349 17.58 -6.67 1.98
C LYS A 349 18.10 -6.63 3.42
N GLU A 350 18.20 -5.45 4.00
CA GLU A 350 18.63 -5.29 5.40
C GLU A 350 17.56 -5.84 6.37
N GLN A 351 16.29 -5.52 6.11
CA GLN A 351 15.15 -5.99 6.89
C GLN A 351 15.06 -7.52 6.93
N LEU A 352 15.32 -8.21 5.82
CA LEU A 352 15.35 -9.67 5.75
C LEU A 352 16.33 -10.28 6.76
N GLY A 353 17.50 -9.66 6.96
CA GLY A 353 18.46 -10.12 7.97
C GLY A 353 17.90 -10.05 9.40
N TYR A 354 17.11 -9.01 9.71
CA TYR A 354 16.49 -8.87 11.04
C TYR A 354 15.28 -9.81 11.22
N LEU A 355 14.48 -10.00 10.17
CA LEU A 355 13.35 -10.92 10.18
C LEU A 355 13.80 -12.37 10.35
N ASP A 356 14.86 -12.77 9.64
CA ASP A 356 15.46 -14.09 9.77
C ASP A 356 16.02 -14.31 11.19
N GLN A 357 16.77 -13.34 11.71
CA GLN A 357 17.28 -13.40 13.09
C GLN A 357 16.14 -13.50 14.12
N HIS A 358 15.05 -12.77 13.94
CA HIS A 358 13.89 -12.83 14.84
C HIS A 358 13.22 -14.21 14.77
N ALA A 359 12.94 -14.72 13.57
CA ALA A 359 12.35 -16.04 13.39
C ALA A 359 13.20 -17.16 14.02
N LEU A 360 14.52 -17.16 13.78
CA LEU A 360 15.45 -18.14 14.35
C LEU A 360 15.55 -18.05 15.88
N ALA A 361 15.52 -16.84 16.45
CA ALA A 361 15.55 -16.65 17.91
C ALA A 361 14.25 -17.11 18.57
N THR A 362 13.11 -16.79 17.95
CA THR A 362 11.79 -17.22 18.43
C THR A 362 11.62 -18.74 18.30
N GLU A 363 12.11 -19.36 17.23
CA GLU A 363 12.08 -20.82 17.06
C GLU A 363 12.86 -21.54 18.18
N LYS A 364 14.08 -21.07 18.50
CA LYS A 364 14.86 -21.61 19.62
C LYS A 364 14.15 -21.42 20.97
N SER A 365 13.49 -20.27 21.15
CA SER A 365 12.75 -19.97 22.39
C SER A 365 11.52 -20.87 22.53
N ARG A 366 10.77 -21.07 21.43
CA ARG A 366 9.66 -22.01 21.35
C ARG A 366 10.11 -23.41 21.76
N ASP A 367 11.19 -23.91 21.14
CA ASP A 367 11.69 -25.26 21.40
C ASP A 367 12.10 -25.44 22.88
N ALA A 368 12.73 -24.42 23.47
CA ALA A 368 13.08 -24.43 24.88
C ALA A 368 11.83 -24.43 25.78
N PHE A 369 10.82 -23.61 25.48
CA PHE A 369 9.59 -23.53 26.26
C PHE A 369 8.76 -24.81 26.15
N ARG A 370 8.70 -25.45 24.97
CA ARG A 370 8.03 -26.74 24.80
C ARG A 370 8.66 -27.80 25.70
N ARG A 371 10.00 -27.93 25.70
CA ARG A 371 10.72 -28.86 26.60
C ARG A 371 10.47 -28.57 28.08
N GLN A 372 10.43 -27.30 28.48
CA GLN A 372 10.15 -26.92 29.87
C GLN A 372 8.69 -27.18 30.26
N PHE A 373 7.75 -27.03 29.34
CA PHE A 373 6.35 -27.36 29.55
C PHE A 373 6.14 -28.87 29.71
N ASP A 374 6.84 -29.69 28.92
CA ASP A 374 6.77 -31.15 29.01
C ASP A 374 7.20 -31.68 30.40
N ILE A 375 8.12 -30.98 31.07
CA ILE A 375 8.56 -31.29 32.45
C ILE A 375 7.85 -30.45 33.54
N GLY A 376 6.82 -29.68 33.16
CA GLY A 376 5.99 -28.91 34.10
C GLY A 376 6.63 -27.63 34.67
N GLN A 377 7.73 -27.14 34.09
CA GLN A 377 8.46 -25.93 34.53
C GLN A 377 8.01 -24.64 33.84
N ARG A 378 7.17 -24.73 32.80
CA ARG A 378 6.65 -23.58 32.03
C ARG A 378 5.13 -23.68 31.92
N SER A 379 4.44 -22.55 31.73
CA SER A 379 2.99 -22.56 31.54
C SER A 379 2.60 -22.92 30.11
N LEU A 380 1.40 -23.49 29.92
CA LEU A 380 0.84 -23.72 28.58
C LEU A 380 0.71 -22.42 27.78
N LEU A 381 0.33 -21.34 28.46
CA LEU A 381 0.16 -20.02 27.84
C LEU A 381 1.47 -19.55 27.20
N ASP A 382 2.61 -19.70 27.88
CA ASP A 382 3.92 -19.34 27.32
C ASP A 382 4.23 -20.12 26.03
N VAL A 383 3.90 -21.42 25.99
CA VAL A 383 4.13 -22.26 24.79
C VAL A 383 3.22 -21.79 23.65
N LEU A 384 1.93 -21.62 23.92
CA LEU A 384 0.95 -21.19 22.92
C LEU A 384 1.27 -19.78 22.39
N ASP A 385 1.73 -18.87 23.24
CA ASP A 385 2.14 -17.53 22.85
C ASP A 385 3.40 -17.56 21.97
N THR A 386 4.39 -18.38 22.34
CA THR A 386 5.65 -18.47 21.56
C THR A 386 5.46 -19.17 20.21
N GLU A 387 4.53 -20.14 20.13
CA GLU A 387 4.12 -20.75 18.86
C GLU A 387 3.49 -19.71 17.93
N ASN A 388 2.57 -18.88 18.45
CA ASN A 388 1.97 -17.81 17.68
C ASN A 388 3.01 -16.74 17.26
N GLU A 389 3.95 -16.39 18.14
CA GLU A 389 5.05 -15.47 17.81
C GLU A 389 5.93 -16.04 16.69
N LEU A 390 6.23 -17.34 16.72
CA LEU A 390 6.99 -17.99 15.65
C LEU A 390 6.23 -17.97 14.32
N PHE A 391 4.92 -18.25 14.35
CA PHE A 391 4.06 -18.18 13.17
C PHE A 391 4.07 -16.77 12.55
N GLU A 392 3.86 -15.72 13.35
CA GLU A 392 3.91 -14.33 12.89
C GLU A 392 5.30 -13.94 12.36
N ALA A 393 6.37 -14.38 13.02
CA ALA A 393 7.74 -14.14 12.56
C ALA A 393 8.03 -14.81 11.20
N LYS A 394 7.58 -16.07 11.00
CA LYS A 394 7.70 -16.78 9.71
C LYS A 394 6.87 -16.10 8.62
N ILE A 395 5.65 -15.67 8.91
CA ILE A 395 4.83 -14.88 7.98
C ILE A 395 5.56 -13.60 7.55
N ALA A 396 6.13 -12.86 8.51
CA ALA A 396 6.83 -11.62 8.23
C ALA A 396 8.07 -11.85 7.35
N LEU A 397 8.84 -12.91 7.62
CA LEU A 397 10.00 -13.31 6.81
C LEU A 397 9.61 -13.65 5.37
N VAL A 398 8.59 -14.50 5.18
CA VAL A 398 8.09 -14.88 3.85
C VAL A 398 7.60 -13.65 3.08
N LYS A 399 6.80 -12.78 3.70
CA LYS A 399 6.35 -11.53 3.07
C LYS A 399 7.53 -10.65 2.66
N GLY A 400 8.52 -10.48 3.55
CA GLY A 400 9.73 -9.71 3.28
C GLY A 400 10.54 -10.24 2.11
N ASP A 401 10.61 -11.57 1.93
CA ASP A 401 11.34 -12.19 0.82
C ASP A 401 10.68 -11.89 -0.53
N TYR A 402 9.38 -12.13 -0.65
CA TYR A 402 8.64 -11.82 -1.89
C TYR A 402 8.58 -10.32 -2.17
N ASP A 403 8.49 -9.46 -1.15
CA ASP A 403 8.54 -8.00 -1.31
C ASP A 403 9.94 -7.56 -1.82
N TYR A 404 11.02 -8.20 -1.34
CA TYR A 404 12.37 -7.96 -1.82
C TYR A 404 12.53 -8.35 -3.30
N GLN A 405 12.02 -9.52 -3.70
CA GLN A 405 12.03 -9.95 -5.11
C GLN A 405 11.21 -8.99 -6.00
N LEU A 406 10.03 -8.57 -5.54
CA LEU A 406 9.18 -7.61 -6.25
C LEU A 406 9.86 -6.24 -6.41
N SER A 407 10.65 -5.80 -5.43
CA SER A 407 11.37 -4.52 -5.49
C SER A 407 12.32 -4.46 -6.69
N HIS A 408 12.94 -5.59 -7.08
CA HIS A 408 13.81 -5.65 -8.26
C HIS A 408 13.02 -5.42 -9.55
N ALA A 409 11.88 -6.10 -9.68
CA ALA A 409 10.99 -5.95 -10.83
C ALA A 409 10.47 -4.51 -10.96
N ARG A 410 10.17 -3.84 -9.85
CA ARG A 410 9.75 -2.42 -9.83
C ARG A 410 10.83 -1.51 -10.40
N VAL A 411 12.09 -1.67 -10.00
CA VAL A 411 13.21 -0.88 -10.55
C VAL A 411 13.39 -1.13 -12.05
N LEU A 412 13.34 -2.39 -12.47
CA LEU A 412 13.49 -2.76 -13.88
C LEU A 412 12.34 -2.24 -14.75
N ALA A 413 11.10 -2.22 -14.23
CA ALA A 413 9.97 -1.65 -14.95
C ALA A 413 10.12 -0.13 -15.16
N GLN A 414 10.56 0.60 -14.13
CA GLN A 414 10.76 2.06 -14.24
C GLN A 414 11.92 2.44 -15.18
N THR A 415 12.83 1.52 -15.45
CA THR A 415 13.98 1.71 -16.34
C THR A 415 13.81 1.09 -17.73
N HIS A 416 12.61 0.57 -18.04
CA HIS A 416 12.32 -0.14 -19.30
C HIS A 416 13.23 -1.36 -19.54
N GLN A 417 13.70 -2.00 -18.47
CA GLN A 417 14.59 -3.17 -18.52
C GLN A 417 13.89 -4.48 -18.13
N LEU A 418 12.66 -4.44 -17.63
CA LEU A 418 11.99 -5.63 -17.10
C LEU A 418 11.81 -6.73 -18.15
N LEU A 419 11.28 -6.39 -19.32
CA LEU A 419 11.12 -7.37 -20.40
C LEU A 419 12.47 -7.94 -20.85
N ALA A 420 13.48 -7.08 -21.02
CA ALA A 420 14.83 -7.49 -21.40
C ALA A 420 15.47 -8.43 -20.36
N ALA A 421 15.30 -8.13 -19.06
CA ALA A 421 15.77 -8.97 -17.96
C ALA A 421 15.10 -10.35 -17.94
N LEU A 422 13.85 -10.43 -18.38
CA LEU A 422 13.11 -11.69 -18.58
C LEU A 422 13.38 -12.35 -19.95
N GLN A 423 14.29 -11.79 -20.76
CA GLN A 423 14.59 -12.24 -22.12
C GLN A 423 13.34 -12.23 -23.03
N LEU A 424 12.53 -11.20 -22.88
CA LEU A 424 11.32 -10.93 -23.66
C LEU A 424 11.48 -9.63 -24.44
N SER A 425 10.67 -9.48 -25.47
CA SER A 425 10.60 -8.27 -26.29
C SER A 425 9.17 -7.72 -26.32
N PRO A 426 8.97 -6.40 -26.44
CA PRO A 426 7.65 -5.82 -26.67
C PRO A 426 7.00 -6.33 -27.98
N LEU A 427 5.67 -6.16 -28.11
CA LEU A 427 4.93 -6.56 -29.32
C LEU A 427 5.44 -5.87 -30.59
N GLU A 428 5.95 -4.66 -30.45
CA GLU A 428 6.51 -3.86 -31.52
C GLU A 428 7.87 -3.34 -31.04
N SER A 429 8.95 -3.87 -31.63
CA SER A 429 10.32 -3.51 -31.24
C SER A 429 10.95 -2.44 -32.14
N THR A 430 10.41 -2.26 -33.35
CA THR A 430 10.83 -1.21 -34.29
C THR A 430 9.92 0.00 -34.15
N GLY A 431 10.46 1.07 -33.57
CA GLY A 431 9.74 2.34 -33.46
C GLY A 431 9.53 3.04 -34.82
N PRO A 432 8.56 3.98 -34.91
CA PRO A 432 8.43 4.86 -36.07
C PRO A 432 9.65 5.77 -36.22
N GLU A 433 9.85 6.33 -37.43
CA GLU A 433 10.82 7.41 -37.64
C GLU A 433 10.54 8.59 -36.68
N ASP A 434 11.58 9.04 -35.97
CA ASP A 434 11.53 10.04 -34.91
C ASP A 434 11.88 11.46 -35.39
N ASN A 435 12.55 11.57 -36.54
CA ASN A 435 12.90 12.84 -37.18
C ASN A 435 11.88 13.24 -38.26
N LEU A 436 10.93 14.10 -37.87
CA LEU A 436 9.87 14.62 -38.77
C LEU A 436 10.13 16.07 -39.22
N GLY A 437 11.40 16.53 -39.17
CA GLY A 437 11.85 17.80 -39.74
C GLY A 437 12.02 18.97 -38.77
N ASP A 438 12.09 18.74 -37.45
CA ASP A 438 12.33 19.78 -36.43
C ASP A 438 13.76 19.71 -35.88
N ASN A 439 14.31 20.86 -35.46
CA ASN A 439 15.57 20.91 -34.72
C ASN A 439 15.36 20.33 -33.32
N VAL A 440 15.90 19.14 -33.08
CA VAL A 440 15.77 18.29 -31.88
C VAL A 440 16.32 18.95 -30.58
N THR A 441 16.84 20.17 -30.65
CA THR A 441 17.83 20.67 -29.69
C THR A 441 17.30 21.06 -28.33
N ASP A 442 16.03 21.48 -28.19
CA ASP A 442 15.55 22.07 -26.91
C ASP A 442 14.76 21.08 -26.04
N ASP A 443 14.07 20.10 -26.64
CA ASP A 443 13.18 19.18 -25.90
C ASP A 443 13.92 18.09 -25.13
N GLU A 444 15.11 17.71 -25.59
CA GLU A 444 15.95 16.67 -24.98
C GLU A 444 16.93 17.22 -23.94
N ARG A 445 17.14 18.55 -23.92
CA ARG A 445 18.04 19.21 -22.97
C ARG A 445 17.50 19.28 -21.55
N ILE A 446 16.17 19.19 -21.37
CA ILE A 446 15.55 19.12 -20.04
C ILE A 446 15.40 17.65 -19.66
N ALA A 447 16.54 17.03 -19.31
CA ALA A 447 16.53 15.72 -18.69
C ALA A 447 15.72 15.80 -17.38
N CYS A 448 14.88 14.80 -17.13
CA CYS A 448 14.21 14.69 -15.84
C CYS A 448 15.27 14.74 -14.73
N SER A 449 15.16 15.70 -13.81
CA SER A 449 16.14 15.91 -12.74
C SER A 449 16.39 14.60 -11.97
N GLY A 450 17.59 14.06 -12.10
CA GLY A 450 17.99 12.82 -11.43
C GLY A 450 18.38 13.00 -9.96
N ALA A 451 18.01 14.09 -9.29
CA ALA A 451 18.29 14.25 -7.86
C ALA A 451 17.60 13.13 -7.07
N MET A 452 18.34 12.37 -6.29
CA MET A 452 17.85 11.27 -5.45
C MET A 452 17.97 11.67 -3.99
N ILE A 453 16.94 11.36 -3.20
CA ILE A 453 16.98 11.55 -1.75
C ILE A 453 17.86 10.44 -1.15
N GLU A 454 18.80 10.81 -0.28
CA GLU A 454 19.66 9.84 0.39
C GLU A 454 18.85 9.01 1.40
N SER A 455 19.10 7.70 1.43
CA SER A 455 18.44 6.78 2.36
C SER A 455 18.91 7.00 3.79
N VAL A 456 17.98 6.98 4.75
CA VAL A 456 18.31 7.02 6.18
C VAL A 456 19.06 5.75 6.57
N LYS A 457 20.24 5.90 7.17
CA LYS A 457 21.02 4.79 7.74
C LYS A 457 20.73 4.66 9.24
N LEU A 458 20.59 3.43 9.73
CA LEU A 458 20.36 3.15 11.15
C LEU A 458 21.66 3.32 11.95
N ASP A 459 21.85 4.48 12.56
CA ASP A 459 22.96 4.72 13.49
C ASP A 459 22.62 4.21 14.91
N ARG A 460 22.87 2.93 15.13
CA ARG A 460 22.59 2.26 16.41
C ARG A 460 23.43 2.83 17.54
N ASP A 461 24.67 3.18 17.24
CA ASP A 461 25.63 3.66 18.25
C ASP A 461 25.22 5.04 18.74
N ALA A 462 24.81 5.95 17.84
CA ALA A 462 24.26 7.23 18.22
C ALA A 462 22.97 7.08 19.04
N VAL A 463 22.06 6.16 18.67
CA VAL A 463 20.84 5.90 19.45
C VAL A 463 21.16 5.38 20.84
N MET A 464 22.10 4.44 20.96
CA MET A 464 22.53 3.90 22.25
C MET A 464 23.28 4.93 23.10
N ALA A 465 24.09 5.78 22.48
CA ALA A 465 24.78 6.88 23.16
C ALA A 465 23.81 7.98 23.63
N ALA A 466 22.75 8.25 22.87
CA ALA A 466 21.70 9.20 23.23
C ALA A 466 20.73 8.67 24.30
N ARG A 467 20.71 7.36 24.54
CA ARG A 467 19.86 6.77 25.57
C ARG A 467 20.35 7.22 26.95
N PRO A 468 19.51 7.90 27.75
CA PRO A 468 19.90 8.26 29.10
C PRO A 468 20.27 7.00 29.89
N PRO A 469 21.34 7.04 30.70
CA PRO A 469 21.73 5.90 31.51
C PRO A 469 20.51 5.45 32.30
N ARG A 470 20.27 4.14 32.32
CA ARG A 470 19.19 3.55 33.11
C ARG A 470 19.38 4.09 34.52
N ALA A 471 18.46 4.94 34.99
CA ALA A 471 18.47 5.37 36.38
C ALA A 471 18.60 4.08 37.17
N ALA A 472 19.64 3.98 38.00
CA ALA A 472 19.78 2.82 38.85
C ALA A 472 18.47 2.72 39.60
N THR A 473 17.63 1.73 39.26
CA THR A 473 16.65 1.24 40.21
C THR A 473 17.49 1.03 41.46
N PRO A 474 17.22 1.75 42.56
CA PRO A 474 17.97 1.53 43.78
C PRO A 474 17.89 0.03 43.99
N VAL A 475 19.04 -0.64 43.82
CA VAL A 475 19.18 -2.02 44.26
C VAL A 475 18.63 -1.95 45.68
N PRO A 476 17.59 -2.71 46.04
CA PRO A 476 17.24 -2.81 47.44
C PRO A 476 18.55 -3.27 48.07
N THR A 477 19.21 -2.34 48.76
CA THR A 477 20.42 -2.65 49.52
C THR A 477 20.05 -3.92 50.26
N PRO A 478 20.79 -5.03 50.11
CA PRO A 478 20.49 -6.22 50.88
C PRO A 478 20.35 -5.74 52.31
N GLU A 479 19.13 -5.82 52.84
CA GLU A 479 18.87 -5.44 54.21
C GLU A 479 19.92 -6.20 54.99
N ALA A 480 20.86 -5.45 55.56
CA ALA A 480 21.87 -6.04 56.40
C ALA A 480 21.08 -6.83 57.43
N LYS A 481 21.22 -8.16 57.38
CA LYS A 481 20.73 -9.11 58.37
C LYS A 481 20.75 -8.38 59.71
N PRO A 482 19.61 -8.13 60.37
CA PRO A 482 19.57 -7.23 61.51
C PRO A 482 20.66 -7.65 62.48
N ALA A 483 21.63 -6.76 62.68
CA ALA A 483 22.52 -6.90 63.81
C ALA A 483 21.59 -6.95 65.02
N THR A 484 21.63 -8.08 65.72
CA THR A 484 21.02 -8.26 67.03
C THR A 484 21.61 -7.24 67.98
N GLY A 485 21.06 -6.02 67.92
CA GLY A 485 21.16 -4.98 68.91
C GLY A 485 19.72 -4.66 69.30
N ALA A 486 19.22 -5.35 70.32
CA ALA A 486 17.98 -4.97 70.98
C ALA A 486 18.21 -3.60 71.63
N ALA A 487 17.97 -2.53 70.86
CA ALA A 487 17.71 -1.22 71.43
C ALA A 487 16.36 -1.35 72.13
N THR A 488 16.39 -1.42 73.46
CA THR A 488 15.19 -1.42 74.30
C THR A 488 14.28 -0.27 73.86
N CYS A 489 13.05 -0.60 73.46
CA CYS A 489 12.01 0.36 73.10
C CYS A 489 11.96 1.47 74.15
N ASP A 490 11.85 2.73 73.72
CA ASP A 490 11.47 3.81 74.62
C ASP A 490 10.17 3.38 75.33
N LYS A 491 10.18 3.38 76.66
CA LYS A 491 9.01 2.98 77.48
C LYS A 491 7.78 3.77 77.05
N ALA A 492 7.95 5.04 76.66
CA ALA A 492 6.86 5.88 76.19
C ALA A 492 6.18 5.36 74.91
N ILE A 493 6.93 4.72 74.00
CA ILE A 493 6.38 4.12 72.78
C ILE A 493 5.67 2.80 73.09
N THR A 494 6.24 1.99 73.98
CA THR A 494 5.62 0.74 74.42
C THR A 494 4.30 1.02 75.14
N ASP A 495 4.29 2.02 76.03
CA ASP A 495 3.08 2.48 76.71
C ASP A 495 2.06 3.04 75.72
N LEU A 496 2.48 3.79 74.69
CA LEU A 496 1.58 4.27 73.63
C LEU A 496 0.88 3.13 72.91
N VAL A 497 1.63 2.13 72.45
CA VAL A 497 1.08 1.01 71.67
C VAL A 497 0.17 0.13 72.54
N GLY A 498 0.56 -0.09 73.80
CA GLY A 498 -0.28 -0.76 74.80
C GLY A 498 -1.60 -0.01 75.02
N ASN A 499 -1.55 1.28 75.31
CA ASN A 499 -2.74 2.11 75.55
C ASN A 499 -3.62 2.26 74.29
N TRP A 500 -3.02 2.35 73.11
CA TRP A 500 -3.72 2.36 71.83
C TRP A 500 -4.51 1.06 71.62
N SER A 501 -3.90 -0.09 71.89
CA SER A 501 -4.55 -1.39 71.78
C SER A 501 -5.66 -1.61 72.81
N ALA A 502 -5.45 -1.11 74.03
CA ALA A 502 -6.42 -1.14 75.12
C ALA A 502 -7.63 -0.24 74.81
N ALA A 503 -7.41 0.96 74.28
CA ALA A 503 -8.47 1.87 73.86
C ALA A 503 -9.33 1.24 72.75
N TRP A 504 -8.71 0.52 71.80
CA TRP A 504 -9.44 -0.22 70.76
C TRP A 504 -10.27 -1.38 71.34
N SER A 505 -9.67 -2.22 72.18
CA SER A 505 -10.36 -3.35 72.81
C SER A 505 -11.50 -2.92 73.73
N GLY A 506 -11.29 -1.82 74.46
CA GLY A 506 -12.28 -1.19 75.33
C GLY A 506 -13.32 -0.33 74.60
N LYS A 507 -13.29 -0.29 73.26
CA LYS A 507 -14.19 0.50 72.40
C LYS A 507 -14.20 2.01 72.68
N GLN A 508 -13.10 2.55 73.21
CA GLN A 508 -12.94 3.98 73.52
C GLN A 508 -12.43 4.72 72.27
N LEU A 509 -13.34 5.00 71.34
CA LEU A 509 -12.96 5.51 70.02
C LEU A 509 -12.25 6.87 70.06
N ASP A 510 -12.70 7.82 70.88
CA ASP A 510 -12.07 9.14 70.95
C ASP A 510 -10.66 9.07 71.54
N THR A 511 -10.47 8.24 72.57
CA THR A 511 -9.14 7.92 73.12
C THR A 511 -8.25 7.26 72.07
N TYR A 512 -8.78 6.30 71.31
CA TYR A 512 -8.07 5.60 70.24
C TYR A 512 -7.60 6.57 69.13
N LEU A 513 -8.49 7.44 68.65
CA LEU A 513 -8.19 8.42 67.61
C LEU A 513 -7.19 9.47 68.09
N SER A 514 -7.15 9.76 69.39
CA SER A 514 -6.19 10.71 69.97
C SER A 514 -4.73 10.26 69.81
N PHE A 515 -4.44 8.97 69.63
CA PHE A 515 -3.06 8.49 69.43
C PHE A 515 -2.48 8.83 68.05
N TYR A 516 -3.31 9.28 67.10
CA TYR A 516 -2.88 9.60 65.74
C TYR A 516 -2.48 11.07 65.60
N ALA A 517 -1.40 11.34 64.84
CA ALA A 517 -0.85 12.67 64.60
C ALA A 517 -1.83 13.53 63.78
N GLN A 518 -1.71 14.87 63.81
CA GLN A 518 -2.59 15.72 62.98
C GLN A 518 -2.45 15.41 61.48
N LYS A 519 -1.21 15.24 61.01
CA LYS A 519 -0.89 14.88 59.61
C LYS A 519 -0.85 13.36 59.38
N PHE A 520 -1.80 12.62 59.96
CA PHE A 520 -1.89 11.17 59.76
C PHE A 520 -2.21 10.81 58.31
N GLU A 521 -1.43 9.87 57.75
CA GLU A 521 -1.66 9.32 56.41
C GLU A 521 -2.30 7.93 56.50
N ALA A 522 -3.55 7.82 56.05
CA ALA A 522 -4.24 6.54 55.98
C ALA A 522 -3.70 5.66 54.83
N SER A 523 -3.61 4.36 55.07
CA SER A 523 -3.18 3.39 54.05
C SER A 523 -4.21 3.25 52.91
N GLY A 524 -3.70 3.02 51.69
CA GLY A 524 -4.52 2.79 50.49
C GLY A 524 -5.11 4.04 49.83
N GLY A 525 -4.49 5.22 50.04
CA GLY A 525 -4.89 6.48 49.37
C GLY A 525 -6.19 7.11 49.87
N ARG A 526 -6.69 6.67 51.03
CA ARG A 526 -7.96 7.13 51.64
C ARG A 526 -7.75 8.44 52.41
N THR A 527 -8.80 9.28 52.51
CA THR A 527 -8.74 10.45 53.39
C THR A 527 -8.81 10.03 54.87
N ARG A 528 -8.30 10.87 55.78
CA ARG A 528 -8.39 10.62 57.22
C ARG A 528 -9.84 10.45 57.68
N ALA A 529 -10.74 11.31 57.22
CA ALA A 529 -12.16 11.26 57.58
C ALA A 529 -12.82 9.92 57.20
N ASP A 530 -12.55 9.42 55.99
CA ASP A 530 -13.09 8.13 55.54
C ASP A 530 -12.53 6.96 56.37
N TRP A 531 -11.25 7.04 56.73
CA TRP A 531 -10.60 6.04 57.58
C TRP A 531 -11.19 6.03 59.01
N GLU A 532 -11.42 7.19 59.61
CA GLU A 532 -12.05 7.31 60.93
C GLU A 532 -13.49 6.78 60.93
N ALA A 533 -14.27 7.09 59.88
CA ALA A 533 -15.64 6.60 59.72
C ALA A 533 -15.71 5.07 59.70
N LYS A 534 -14.79 4.40 58.97
CA LYS A 534 -14.69 2.93 58.93
C LYS A 534 -14.34 2.35 60.29
N ARG A 535 -13.43 2.98 61.04
CA ARG A 535 -13.04 2.53 62.38
C ARG A 535 -14.18 2.69 63.38
N ARG A 536 -14.92 3.79 63.32
CA ARG A 536 -16.13 4.01 64.12
C ARG A 536 -17.16 2.90 63.91
N ALA A 537 -17.46 2.59 62.65
CA ALA A 537 -18.41 1.52 62.30
C ALA A 537 -17.96 0.12 62.77
N ARG A 538 -16.65 -0.14 62.86
CA ARG A 538 -16.11 -1.42 63.33
C ARG A 538 -16.20 -1.56 64.85
N VAL A 539 -15.89 -0.50 65.59
CA VAL A 539 -15.90 -0.52 67.05
C VAL A 539 -17.33 -0.52 67.62
N SER A 540 -18.29 0.06 66.91
CA SER A 540 -19.69 0.16 67.35
C SER A 540 -20.49 -1.14 67.21
N LYS A 541 -19.97 -2.19 66.56
CA LYS A 541 -20.64 -3.50 66.46
C LYS A 541 -20.79 -4.15 67.84
N GLU A 542 -21.87 -4.89 68.07
CA GLU A 542 -22.10 -5.62 69.33
C GLU A 542 -21.08 -6.76 69.56
N GLY A 543 -20.76 -7.04 70.82
CA GLY A 543 -19.77 -8.07 71.22
C GLY A 543 -18.43 -7.48 71.70
N SER A 544 -17.64 -8.27 72.44
CA SER A 544 -16.32 -7.85 72.91
C SER A 544 -15.28 -7.88 71.78
N ILE A 545 -14.33 -6.94 71.83
CA ILE A 545 -13.17 -6.94 70.93
C ILE A 545 -11.97 -7.38 71.75
N THR A 546 -11.27 -8.42 71.30
CA THR A 546 -9.98 -8.84 71.85
C THR A 546 -8.88 -8.49 70.86
N LEU A 547 -7.89 -7.71 71.33
CA LEU A 547 -6.71 -7.36 70.57
C LEU A 547 -5.47 -7.78 71.37
N LYS A 548 -4.75 -8.81 70.90
CA LYS A 548 -3.47 -9.22 71.46
C LYS A 548 -2.34 -8.79 70.53
N LEU A 549 -1.28 -8.22 71.11
CA LEU A 549 -0.08 -7.80 70.38
C LEU A 549 1.06 -8.73 70.78
N ASP A 550 1.63 -9.42 69.81
CA ASP A 550 2.76 -10.33 69.98
C ASP A 550 3.96 -9.84 69.16
N ASN A 551 5.16 -10.26 69.53
CA ASN A 551 6.41 -9.97 68.79
C ASN A 551 6.62 -8.47 68.51
N GLN A 552 6.32 -7.60 69.48
CA GLN A 552 6.54 -6.17 69.33
C GLN A 552 8.04 -5.85 69.27
N THR A 553 8.46 -5.21 68.19
CA THR A 553 9.81 -4.72 67.94
C THR A 553 9.74 -3.24 67.62
N CYS A 554 10.66 -2.45 68.17
CA CYS A 554 10.73 -1.00 67.91
C CYS A 554 12.10 -0.66 67.33
N THR A 555 12.09 0.19 66.31
CA THR A 555 13.30 0.79 65.74
C THR A 555 13.16 2.31 65.82
N MET A 556 14.21 2.98 66.28
CA MET A 556 14.22 4.45 66.39
C MET A 556 14.98 5.03 65.20
N SER A 557 14.38 6.01 64.52
CA SER A 557 15.00 6.76 63.44
C SER A 557 15.26 8.20 63.88
N GLY A 558 16.23 8.37 64.78
CA GLY A 558 16.53 9.66 65.43
C GLY A 558 15.75 9.88 66.74
N LYS A 559 15.70 11.13 67.23
CA LYS A 559 15.02 11.48 68.49
C LYS A 559 13.51 11.73 68.36
N GLU A 560 13.02 11.97 67.14
CA GLU A 560 11.65 12.45 66.90
C GLU A 560 10.81 11.50 66.03
N ARG A 561 11.38 10.36 65.60
CA ARG A 561 10.70 9.35 64.80
C ARG A 561 11.03 7.95 65.28
N GLY A 562 10.03 7.09 65.30
CA GLY A 562 10.17 5.68 65.63
C GLY A 562 9.25 4.83 64.77
N GLU A 563 9.53 3.55 64.69
CA GLU A 563 8.70 2.57 64.01
C GLU A 563 8.50 1.38 64.94
N VAL A 564 7.27 0.90 65.05
CA VAL A 564 6.94 -0.29 65.84
C VAL A 564 6.28 -1.31 64.94
N THR A 565 6.86 -2.50 64.89
CA THR A 565 6.30 -3.65 64.18
C THR A 565 5.86 -4.71 65.19
N PHE A 566 4.64 -5.23 65.03
CA PHE A 566 4.07 -6.27 65.89
C PHE A 566 3.13 -7.18 65.11
N THR A 567 2.90 -8.36 65.64
CA THR A 567 1.83 -9.26 65.20
C THR A 567 0.56 -8.91 65.95
N GLN A 568 -0.46 -8.50 65.20
CA GLN A 568 -1.76 -8.14 65.72
C GLN A 568 -2.72 -9.34 65.59
N ASN A 569 -3.13 -9.90 66.72
CA ASN A 569 -4.15 -10.92 66.81
C ASN A 569 -5.48 -10.28 67.22
N TYR A 570 -6.39 -10.13 66.25
CA TYR A 570 -7.69 -9.52 66.45
C TYR A 570 -8.78 -10.60 66.47
N SER A 571 -9.70 -10.52 67.43
CA SER A 571 -10.90 -11.34 67.46
C SER A 571 -12.10 -10.51 67.93
N SER A 572 -13.21 -10.68 67.24
CA SER A 572 -14.55 -10.25 67.65
C SER A 572 -15.53 -11.41 67.48
N LYS A 573 -16.82 -11.19 67.73
CA LYS A 573 -17.85 -12.25 67.73
C LYS A 573 -17.87 -13.07 66.41
N ASP A 574 -17.76 -12.40 65.27
CA ASP A 574 -17.97 -13.01 63.94
C ASP A 574 -16.72 -12.91 63.02
N TYR A 575 -15.57 -12.50 63.56
CA TYR A 575 -14.35 -12.28 62.76
C TYR A 575 -13.09 -12.40 63.62
N SER A 576 -12.09 -13.14 63.13
CA SER A 576 -10.73 -13.16 63.66
C SER A 576 -9.70 -13.05 62.54
N ASP A 577 -8.59 -12.40 62.83
CA ASP A 577 -7.50 -12.18 61.88
C ASP A 577 -6.17 -11.98 62.60
N THR A 578 -5.09 -12.39 61.96
CA THR A 578 -3.72 -12.25 62.41
C THR A 578 -2.93 -11.54 61.32
N VAL A 579 -2.50 -10.31 61.61
CA VAL A 579 -1.76 -9.49 60.64
C VAL A 579 -0.45 -8.99 61.24
N GLN A 580 0.58 -8.90 60.41
CA GLN A 580 1.80 -8.16 60.74
C GLN A 580 1.54 -6.68 60.43
N LYS A 581 1.70 -5.83 61.44
CA LYS A 581 1.44 -4.40 61.35
C LYS A 581 2.67 -3.61 61.75
N THR A 582 2.89 -2.53 61.02
CA THR A 582 3.93 -1.54 61.28
C THR A 582 3.29 -0.18 61.48
N LEU A 583 3.59 0.45 62.63
CA LEU A 583 3.20 1.81 62.97
C LEU A 583 4.40 2.73 62.86
N GLU A 584 4.31 3.75 62.02
CA GLU A 584 5.27 4.85 62.00
C GLU A 584 4.81 5.91 63.02
N LEU A 585 5.75 6.37 63.84
CA LEU A 585 5.52 7.30 64.95
C LEU A 585 6.34 8.58 64.76
N VAL A 586 5.76 9.70 65.15
CA VAL A 586 6.40 11.01 65.20
C VAL A 586 6.16 11.65 66.56
N GLN A 587 7.12 12.43 67.04
CA GLN A 587 6.94 13.24 68.25
C GLN A 587 6.20 14.54 67.90
N GLU A 588 5.02 14.77 68.49
CA GLU A 588 4.20 15.97 68.27
C GLU A 588 3.82 16.55 69.65
N GLY A 589 4.25 17.78 69.95
CA GLY A 589 3.96 18.44 71.23
C GLY A 589 4.50 17.69 72.46
N GLY A 590 5.65 17.03 72.33
CA GLY A 590 6.28 16.26 73.42
C GLY A 590 5.66 14.88 73.68
N LYS A 591 4.68 14.45 72.88
CA LYS A 591 4.06 13.11 72.94
C LYS A 591 4.29 12.35 71.64
N TRP A 592 4.45 11.04 71.74
CA TRP A 592 4.46 10.17 70.56
C TRP A 592 3.06 10.10 69.94
N LYS A 593 2.99 10.11 68.60
CA LYS A 593 1.77 10.00 67.81
C LYS A 593 2.00 9.11 66.59
N ILE A 594 0.97 8.37 66.18
CA ILE A 594 1.01 7.52 64.98
C ILE A 594 0.83 8.41 63.74
N SER A 595 1.84 8.46 62.89
CA SER A 595 1.82 9.20 61.63
C SER A 595 1.35 8.34 60.45
N ARG A 596 1.59 7.02 60.49
CA ARG A 596 1.15 6.08 59.45
C ARG A 596 0.93 4.67 60.02
N GLU A 597 -0.05 3.95 59.47
CA GLU A 597 -0.36 2.55 59.81
C GLU A 597 -0.34 1.68 58.55
N ARG A 598 0.52 0.64 58.52
CA ARG A 598 0.68 -0.28 57.39
C ARG A 598 0.53 -1.73 57.82
N VAL A 599 -0.15 -2.53 57.00
CA VAL A 599 -0.17 -3.99 57.13
C VAL A 599 0.89 -4.53 56.18
N THR A 600 1.92 -5.19 56.71
CA THR A 600 3.11 -5.64 55.96
C THR A 600 3.00 -7.10 55.52
N SER A 601 2.20 -7.91 56.21
CA SER A 601 1.85 -9.28 55.79
C SER A 601 0.53 -9.72 56.44
N GLY A 602 -0.30 -10.45 55.70
CA GLY A 602 -1.64 -10.88 56.11
C GLY A 602 -2.74 -10.39 55.17
N ARG A 603 -3.99 -10.80 55.40
CA ARG A 603 -5.13 -10.44 54.54
C ARG A 603 -5.44 -8.95 54.73
N THR A 604 -5.16 -8.14 53.70
CA THR A 604 -5.55 -6.73 53.69
C THR A 604 -6.98 -6.59 53.18
N GLU A 605 -7.84 -5.92 53.95
CA GLU A 605 -9.17 -5.45 53.50
C GLU A 605 -9.21 -3.94 53.19
#